data_AF-A0A524L4I8-F1
#
_entry.id   AF-A0A524L4I8-F1
#
_cell.length_a   1.000
_cell.length_b   1.000
_cell.length_c   1.000
_cell.angle_alpha   90.00
_cell.angle_beta   90.00
_cell.angle_gamma   90.00
#
_symmetry.space_group_name_H-M   'P 1'
#
loop_
_entity.id
_entity.type
_entity.pdbx_description
1 polymer ?
#
loop_
_entity_poly.entity_id
_entity_poly.type
_entity_poly.pdbx_seq_one_letter_code
_entity_poly.pdbx_strand_id
1 'polypeptide(L)' 'MNPSKITPMIQQYLSIKEAYADTLLFYRMGDFYEMFFE' A
#
# COMPACT_ATOMS: atom_id res chain seq x y z
N MET A 1 -13.92 -5.34 7.21
CA MET A 1 -12.75 -4.51 7.61
C MET A 1 -13.25 -3.09 7.84
N ASN A 2 -13.08 -2.51 9.04
CA ASN A 2 -13.58 -1.16 9.33
C ASN A 2 -12.81 -0.13 8.49
N PRO A 3 -13.47 0.64 7.61
CA PRO A 3 -12.82 1.65 6.77
C PRO A 3 -12.16 2.77 7.61
N SER A 4 -12.58 2.94 8.87
CA SER A 4 -12.01 3.93 9.81
C SER A 4 -10.61 3.62 10.33
N LYS A 5 -10.03 2.44 10.00
CA LYS A 5 -8.65 2.06 10.39
C LYS A 5 -7.63 2.24 9.27
N ILE A 6 -8.07 2.62 8.07
CA ILE A 6 -7.20 2.73 6.91
C ILE A 6 -6.68 4.17 6.86
N THR A 7 -5.38 4.36 7.05
CA THR A 7 -4.79 5.70 6.93
C THR A 7 -4.87 6.16 5.46
N PRO A 8 -4.93 7.47 5.18
CA PRO A 8 -4.95 7.99 3.82
C PRO A 8 -3.81 7.44 2.95
N MET A 9 -2.66 7.17 3.58
CA MET A 9 -1.50 6.58 2.92
C MET A 9 -1.73 5.12 2.51
N ILE A 10 -2.34 4.30 3.37
CA ILE A 10 -2.70 2.92 3.02
C ILE A 10 -3.73 2.89 1.89
N GLN A 11 -4.66 3.86 1.85
CA GLN A 11 -5.62 3.94 0.75
C GLN A 11 -4.92 4.15 -0.60
N GLN A 12 -3.90 5.02 -0.67
CA GLN A 12 -3.09 5.19 -1.87
C GLN A 12 -2.33 3.91 -2.24
N TYR A 13 -1.74 3.24 -1.25
CA TYR A 13 -1.04 1.98 -1.48
C TYR A 13 -1.99 0.93 -2.09
N LEU A 14 -3.20 0.78 -1.53
CA LEU A 14 -4.20 -0.18 -2.01
C LEU A 14 -4.67 0.16 -3.43
N SER A 15 -4.95 1.43 -3.75
CA SER A 15 -5.35 1.81 -5.11
C SER A 15 -4.26 1.50 -6.16
N ILE A 16 -2.99 1.66 -5.80
CA ILE A 16 -1.86 1.30 -6.69
C ILE A 16 -1.73 -0.22 -6.78
N LYS A 17 -1.87 -0.95 -5.66
CA LYS A 17 -1.82 -2.41 -5.64
C LYS A 17 -2.97 -3.04 -6.44
N GLU A 18 -4.17 -2.46 -6.44
CA GLU A 18 -5.28 -2.92 -7.28
C GLU A 18 -5.00 -2.74 -8.77
N ALA A 19 -4.33 -1.65 -9.16
CA ALA A 19 -3.94 -1.44 -10.55
C ALA A 19 -2.83 -2.41 -11.01
N TYR A 20 -2.03 -2.93 -10.07
CA TYR A 20 -0.90 -3.81 -10.36
C TYR A 20 -0.84 -5.03 -9.42
N ALA A 21 -1.97 -5.75 -9.35
CA ALA A 21 -2.18 -6.83 -8.38
C ALA A 21 -1.18 -7.99 -8.48
N ASP A 22 -0.62 -8.23 -9.68
CA ASP A 22 0.33 -9.32 -9.95
C ASP A 22 1.79 -8.88 -9.84
N THR A 23 2.04 -7.66 -9.35
CA THR A 23 3.40 -7.10 -9.28
C THR A 23 3.82 -6.80 -7.84
N LEU A 24 5.12 -6.86 -7.59
CA LEU A 24 5.69 -6.53 -6.30
C LEU A 24 5.75 -5.00 -6.13
N LEU A 25 4.91 -4.46 -5.23
CA LEU A 25 4.84 -3.03 -4.97
C LEU A 25 5.78 -2.64 -3.81
N PHE A 26 6.89 -1.98 -4.14
CA PHE A 26 7.78 -1.37 -3.16
C PHE A 26 7.36 0.06 -2.87
N TYR A 27 6.82 0.30 -1.67
CA TYR A 27 6.41 1.63 -1.25
C TYR A 27 7.56 2.34 -0.53
N ARG A 28 8.01 3.47 -1.08
CA ARG A 28 9.12 4.23 -0.50
C ARG A 28 8.67 5.01 0.74
N MET A 29 9.14 4.60 1.90
CA MET A 29 9.03 5.36 3.16
C MET A 29 10.39 5.92 3.55
N GLY A 30 10.64 7.16 3.14
CA GLY A 30 11.91 7.84 3.41
C GLY A 30 13.07 7.20 2.67
N ASP A 31 14.01 6.61 3.42
CA ASP A 31 15.21 5.95 2.90
C ASP A 31 15.00 4.46 2.58
N PHE A 32 13.87 3.89 3.03
CA PHE A 32 13.56 2.47 2.88
C PHE A 32 12.38 2.24 1.94
N TYR A 33 12.31 1.00 1.44
CA TYR A 33 11.15 0.48 0.73
C TYR A 33 10.47 -0.56 1.61
N GLU A 34 9.19 -0.34 1.90
CA GLU A 34 8.34 -1.27 2.62
C GLU A 34 7.28 -1.87 1.69
N MET A 35 6.95 -3.13 1.94
CA MET A 35 5.84 -3.83 1.32
C MET A 35 4.75 -3.97 2.38
N PHE A 36 3.56 -3.47 2.09
CA PHE A 36 2.43 -3.54 3.01
C PHE A 36 1.48 -4.67 2.60
N PHE A 37 0.92 -5.37 3.58
CA PHE A 37 -0.06 -6.46 3.42
C PHE A 37 0.50 -7.70 2.68
N GLU A 38 1.09 -8.62 3.45
CA GLU A 38 1.27 -10.04 3.08
C GLU A 38 -0.06 -10.81 3.10
#